data_AF-A0A7L3LGX7-F1
#
_entry.id   AF-A0A7L3LGX7-F1
#
_cell.length_a   1.000
_cell.length_b   1.000
_cell.length_c   1.000
_cell.angle_alpha   90.00
_cell.angle_beta   90.00
_cell.angle_gamma   90.00
#
_symmetry.space_group_name_H-M   'P 1'
#
loop_
_entity.id
_entity.type
_entity.pdbx_description
1 polymer ?
#
loop_
_entity_poly.entity_id
_entity_poly.type
_entity_poly.pdbx_seq_one_letter_code
_entity_poly.pdbx_strand_id
1 'polypeptide(L)'
;QLRTHTVEKKTHMVVHQDGMIVTKTVREGQAEPRCWSFSYDLSELQGLMPEGATILLLRLLAFRWSVPVGLSFPAIDSEGHLCLSVY
;
A
#
# COMPACT_ATOMS: atom_id res chain seq x y z
N GLN A 1 0.79 -16.03 -21.66
CA GLN A 1 -0.27 -16.69 -20.89
C GLN A 1 -0.24 -16.15 -19.46
N LEU A 2 -1.27 -15.42 -19.03
CA LEU A 2 -1.42 -15.01 -17.62
C LEU A 2 -1.80 -16.27 -16.83
N ARG A 3 -0.85 -16.86 -16.11
CA ARG A 3 -1.18 -17.98 -15.22
C ARG A 3 -2.06 -17.44 -14.10
N THR A 4 -3.30 -17.91 -14.00
CA THR A 4 -4.25 -17.57 -12.94
C THR A 4 -3.83 -18.23 -11.64
N HIS A 5 -2.80 -17.67 -10.99
CA HIS A 5 -2.52 -17.97 -9.60
C HIS A 5 -3.22 -16.93 -8.74
N THR A 6 -3.81 -17.38 -7.63
CA THR A 6 -4.29 -16.46 -6.60
C THR A 6 -3.11 -15.62 -6.11
N VAL A 7 -3.24 -14.30 -6.18
CA VAL A 7 -2.23 -13.35 -5.69
C VAL A 7 -2.71 -12.80 -4.36
N GLU A 8 -2.00 -13.14 -3.30
CA GLU A 8 -2.21 -12.53 -1.98
C GLU A 8 -1.25 -11.34 -1.83
N LYS A 9 -1.80 -10.17 -1.50
CA LYS A 9 -1.03 -8.96 -1.19
C LYS A 9 -1.37 -8.50 0.22
N LYS A 10 -0.38 -8.48 1.10
CA LYS A 10 -0.48 -7.97 2.47
C LYS A 10 0.39 -6.73 2.61
N THR A 11 -0.11 -5.73 3.34
CA THR A 11 0.76 -4.66 3.84
C THR A 11 0.45 -4.40 5.28
N HIS A 12 1.53 -4.31 6.05
CA HIS A 12 1.55 -4.00 7.46
C HIS A 12 2.20 -2.62 7.63
N MET A 13 1.61 -1.76 8.45
CA MET A 13 2.08 -0.40 8.69
C MET A 13 2.22 -0.20 10.19
N VAL A 14 3.39 0.25 10.63
CA VAL A 14 3.69 0.50 12.04
C VAL A 14 4.20 1.92 12.17
N VAL A 15 3.45 2.75 12.88
CA VAL A 15 3.80 4.13 13.18
C VAL A 15 4.48 4.16 14.55
N HIS A 16 5.60 4.86 14.65
CA HIS A 16 6.36 5.06 15.88
C HIS A 16 6.84 6.53 15.95
N GLN A 17 7.55 6.89 17.01
CA GLN A 17 7.92 8.29 17.29
C GLN A 17 8.81 8.94 16.23
N ASP A 18 9.57 8.14 15.47
CA ASP A 18 10.53 8.64 14.49
C ASP A 18 10.02 8.52 13.04
N GLY A 19 8.89 7.85 12.81
CA GLY A 19 8.44 7.57 11.44
C GLY A 19 7.44 6.43 11.32
N MET A 20 7.35 5.87 10.11
CA MET A 20 6.53 4.72 9.80
C MET A 20 7.33 3.65 9.07
N ILE A 21 7.14 2.39 9.47
CA ILE A 21 7.64 1.23 8.72
C ILE A 21 6.47 0.60 7.99
N VAL A 22 6.64 0.38 6.69
CA VAL A 22 5.67 -0.31 5.83
C VAL A 22 6.29 -1.58 5.30
N THR A 23 5.70 -2.73 5.65
CA THR A 23 6.10 -4.03 5.13
C THR A 23 5.07 -4.52 4.11
N LYS A 24 5.49 -4.80 2.88
CA LYS A 24 4.66 -5.36 1.81
C LYS A 24 5.05 -6.80 1.56
N THR A 25 4.08 -7.69 1.54
CA THR A 25 4.26 -9.10 1.23
C THR A 25 3.38 -9.50 0.06
N VAL A 26 3.96 -10.13 -0.96
CA VAL A 26 3.22 -10.66 -2.11
C VAL A 26 3.51 -12.14 -2.23
N ARG A 27 2.45 -12.95 -2.29
CA ARG A 27 2.52 -14.40 -2.53
C ARG A 27 1.69 -14.74 -3.76
N GLU A 28 2.30 -15.43 -4.71
CA GLU A 28 1.64 -15.89 -5.94
C GLU A 28 1.48 -17.42 -5.88
N GLY A 29 0.25 -17.90 -5.71
CA GLY A 29 -0.02 -19.33 -5.56
C GLY A 29 0.72 -19.92 -4.35
N GLN A 30 1.49 -20.99 -4.59
CA GLN A 30 2.30 -21.68 -3.57
C GLN A 30 3.77 -21.23 -3.56
N ALA A 31 4.13 -20.18 -4.30
CA ALA A 31 5.50 -19.67 -4.31
C ALA A 31 5.88 -19.06 -2.95
N GLU A 32 7.19 -19.00 -2.68
CA GLU A 32 7.72 -18.31 -1.51
C GLU A 32 7.31 -16.83 -1.52
N PRO A 33 6.85 -16.27 -0.38
CA PRO A 33 6.44 -14.88 -0.31
C PRO A 33 7.62 -13.93 -0.58
N ARG A 34 7.38 -12.93 -1.43
CA ARG A 34 8.31 -11.81 -1.60
C ARG A 34 7.96 -10.73 -0.58
N CYS A 35 8.97 -10.21 0.11
CA CYS A 35 8.80 -9.21 1.17
C CYS A 35 9.66 -7.98 0.87
N TRP A 36 9.08 -6.81 1.09
CA TRP A 36 9.76 -5.51 1.03
C TRP A 36 9.43 -4.72 2.27
N SER A 37 10.42 -3.98 2.79
CA SER A 37 10.24 -3.09 3.93
C SER A 37 10.74 -1.70 3.57
N PHE A 38 9.93 -0.70 3.89
CA PHE A 38 10.20 0.70 3.61
C PHE A 38 10.06 1.49 4.91
N SER A 39 10.92 2.48 5.09
CA SER A 39 10.88 3.40 6.23
C SER A 39 10.64 4.80 5.70
N TYR A 40 9.78 5.54 6.40
CA TYR A 40 9.44 6.92 6.06
C TYR A 40 9.58 7.78 7.30
N ASP A 41 10.18 8.95 7.14
CA ASP A 41 10.26 9.95 8.20
C ASP A 41 8.89 10.60 8.41
N LEU A 42 8.62 11.04 9.65
CA LEU A 42 7.37 11.75 9.97
C LEU A 42 7.13 13.00 9.10
N SER A 43 8.20 13.68 8.70
CA SER A 43 8.13 14.85 7.80
C SER A 43 7.60 14.49 6.41
N GLU A 44 7.94 13.31 5.89
CA GLU A 44 7.43 12.79 4.61
C GLU A 44 5.96 12.39 4.69
N LEU A 45 5.46 12.16 5.91
CA LEU A 45 4.07 11.80 6.20
C LEU A 45 3.19 13.00 6.54
N GLN A 46 3.77 14.18 6.82
CA GLN A 46 3.01 15.39 7.10
C GLN A 46 2.12 15.78 5.91
N GLY A 47 0.82 15.88 6.14
CA GLY A 47 -0.19 16.19 5.10
C GLY A 47 -0.93 14.97 4.54
N LEU A 48 -0.44 13.75 4.82
CA LEU A 48 -1.20 12.51 4.64
C LEU A 48 -2.05 12.26 5.90
N MET A 49 -3.21 12.90 5.99
CA MET A 49 -4.19 12.74 7.10
C MET A 49 -4.43 11.25 7.49
N PRO A 50 -4.83 11.02 8.76
CA PRO A 50 -3.97 10.48 9.82
C PRO A 50 -3.36 9.10 9.49
N GLU A 51 -2.03 9.07 9.46
CA GLU A 51 -1.09 7.96 9.70
C GLU A 51 -1.37 6.55 9.13
N GLY A 52 -1.97 6.45 7.93
CA GLY A 52 -2.06 5.19 7.17
C GLY A 52 -3.48 4.74 6.85
N ALA A 53 -4.50 5.40 7.42
CA ALA A 53 -5.91 5.10 7.16
C ALA A 53 -6.30 5.29 5.68
N THR A 54 -5.69 6.26 4.99
CA THR A 54 -5.98 6.57 3.59
C THR A 54 -5.51 5.46 2.63
N ILE A 55 -4.38 4.81 2.94
CA ILE A 55 -3.90 3.67 2.14
C ILE A 55 -4.80 2.44 2.37
N LEU A 56 -5.32 2.27 3.59
CA LEU A 56 -6.32 1.25 3.90
C LEU A 56 -7.67 1.54 3.22
N LEU A 57 -8.06 2.82 3.12
CA LEU A 57 -9.29 3.24 2.47
C LEU A 57 -9.27 2.94 0.96
N LEU A 58 -8.17 3.22 0.27
CA LEU A 58 -8.01 2.84 -1.13
C LEU A 58 -8.20 1.33 -1.33
N ARG A 59 -7.66 0.50 -0.43
CA ARG A 59 -7.86 -0.96 -0.47
C ARG A 59 -9.30 -1.36 -0.23
N LEU A 60 -9.97 -0.73 0.72
CA LEU A 60 -11.38 -1.01 0.98
C LEU A 60 -12.24 -0.65 -0.24
N LEU A 61 -11.99 0.51 -0.87
CA LEU A 61 -12.71 0.93 -2.07
C LEU A 61 -12.41 0.01 -3.26
N ALA A 62 -11.15 -0.38 -3.46
CA ALA A 62 -10.76 -1.34 -4.49
C ALA A 62 -11.37 -2.71 -4.25
N PHE A 63 -11.40 -3.18 -3.00
CA PHE A 63 -12.02 -4.46 -2.63
C PHE A 63 -13.53 -4.45 -2.84
N ARG A 64 -14.20 -3.32 -2.59
CA ARG A 64 -15.64 -3.14 -2.83
C ARG A 64 -15.99 -2.78 -4.28
N TRP A 65 -15.00 -2.68 -5.16
CA TRP A 65 -15.15 -2.28 -6.57
C TRP A 65 -15.87 -0.93 -6.72
N SER A 66 -15.60 -0.03 -5.78
CA SER A 66 -16.32 1.24 -5.63
C SER A 66 -15.37 2.44 -5.63
N VAL A 67 -14.24 2.34 -6.34
CA VAL A 67 -13.32 3.46 -6.50
C VAL A 67 -13.90 4.41 -7.55
N PRO A 68 -14.23 5.67 -7.21
CA PRO A 68 -14.70 6.65 -8.17
C PRO A 68 -13.63 6.97 -9.22
N VAL A 69 -14.05 7.19 -10.46
CA VAL A 69 -13.17 7.63 -11.56
C VAL A 69 -12.65 9.03 -11.27
N GLY A 70 -11.36 9.24 -11.49
CA GLY A 70 -10.66 10.51 -11.27
C GLY A 70 -10.31 10.77 -9.80
N LEU A 71 -10.48 9.77 -8.92
CA LEU A 71 -10.13 9.94 -7.51
C LEU A 71 -8.64 9.72 -7.30
N SER A 72 -7.98 10.74 -6.75
CA SER A 72 -6.57 10.71 -6.38
C SER A 72 -6.40 10.23 -4.94
N PHE A 73 -5.56 9.21 -4.75
CA PHE A 73 -5.22 8.71 -3.42
C PHE A 73 -3.72 8.58 -3.22
N PRO A 74 -3.23 8.83 -2.00
CA PRO A 74 -1.90 8.40 -1.59
C PRO A 74 -1.72 6.90 -1.80
N ALA A 75 -0.60 6.54 -2.42
CA ALA A 75 -0.20 5.18 -2.72
C ALA A 75 1.29 4.99 -2.44
N ILE A 76 1.71 3.72 -2.43
CA ILE A 76 3.11 3.32 -2.38
C ILE A 76 3.38 2.57 -3.66
N ASP A 77 4.36 3.03 -4.43
CA ASP A 77 4.74 2.41 -5.71
C ASP A 77 5.45 1.04 -5.52
N SER A 78 6.05 0.50 -6.58
CA SER A 78 6.79 -0.76 -6.51
C SER A 78 8.10 -0.63 -5.74
N GLU A 79 8.70 0.55 -5.77
CA GLU A 79 9.99 0.93 -5.23
C GLU A 79 9.91 1.36 -3.76
N GLY A 80 8.70 1.67 -3.28
CA GLY A 80 8.47 2.13 -1.92
C GLY A 80 8.42 3.64 -1.77
N HIS A 81 8.19 4.39 -2.83
CA HIS A 81 7.99 5.84 -2.71
C HIS A 81 6.50 6.16 -2.49
N LEU A 82 6.26 7.20 -1.68
CA LEU A 82 4.94 7.79 -1.53
C LEU A 82 4.58 8.58 -2.80
N CYS A 83 3.44 8.25 -3.39
CA CYS A 83 2.97 8.88 -4.62
C CYS A 83 1.45 9.08 -4.59
N LEU A 84 0.92 9.73 -5.63
CA LEU A 84 -0.52 9.79 -5.87
C LEU A 84 -0.88 8.82 -6.99
N SER A 85 -1.85 7.96 -6.72
CA SER A 85 -2.49 7.12 -7.74
C SER A 85 -3.83 7.71 -8.12
N VAL A 86 -4.12 7.75 -9.42
CA VAL A 86 -5.40 8.18 -9.97
C VAL A 86 -6.09 6.96 -10.58
N TYR A 87 -7.33 6.72 -10.18
CA TYR A 87 -8.14 5.59 -10.65
C TYR A 87 -9.12 5.98 -11.76
#